data_AF-A0A3E2NM35-F1
#
_entry.id   AF-A0A3E2NM35-F1
#
_cell.length_a   1.000
_cell.length_b   1.000
_cell.length_c   1.000
_cell.angle_alpha   90.00
_cell.angle_beta   90.00
_cell.angle_gamma   90.00
#
_symmetry.space_group_name_H-M   'P 1'
#
loop_
_entity.id
_entity.type
_entity.pdbx_description
1 polymer ?
#
loop_
_entity_poly.entity_id
_entity_poly.type
_entity_poly.pdbx_seq_one_letter_code
_entity_poly.pdbx_strand_id
1 'polypeptide(L)'
;MGKLAGKQFNLNYMTLNQHAEFKRNNLIKKLVSNSRAIISNQIALPLGVKKMNMIISWIAHIEPIGNINLTVFKEYMSETGNLPLGSERLHYNPEFLKLQDEQLDRITIRFKAEVIDKCFEIIKNYADPISG
;
A
#
# COMPACT_ATOMS: atom_id res chain seq x y z
N MET A 1 0.41 33.03 42.76
CA MET A 1 -0.57 32.49 41.80
C MET A 1 -0.72 33.50 40.67
N GLY A 2 -0.27 33.15 39.46
CA GLY A 2 -0.36 34.02 38.29
C GLY A 2 -0.24 33.15 37.02
N LYS A 3 -1.31 33.16 36.22
CA LYS A 3 -1.60 32.23 35.12
C LYS A 3 -0.50 32.22 34.05
N LEU A 4 0.08 31.05 33.76
CA LEU A 4 0.80 30.80 32.51
C LEU A 4 -0.26 30.59 31.41
N ALA A 5 -0.38 31.59 30.53
CA ALA A 5 -1.21 31.53 29.34
C ALA A 5 -0.72 30.37 28.46
N GLY A 6 -1.60 29.39 28.24
CA GLY A 6 -1.38 28.31 27.29
C GLY A 6 -1.13 28.90 25.90
N LYS A 7 0.05 28.63 25.35
CA LYS A 7 0.31 28.84 23.93
C LYS A 7 -0.61 27.89 23.16
N GLN A 8 -1.66 28.45 22.57
CA GLN A 8 -2.47 27.77 21.56
C GLN A 8 -1.53 27.44 20.40
N PHE A 9 -1.08 26.19 20.30
CA PHE A 9 -0.44 25.68 19.10
C PHE A 9 -1.50 25.61 18.01
N ASN A 10 -1.55 26.62 17.15
CA ASN A 10 -2.30 26.54 15.90
C ASN A 10 -1.60 25.54 14.99
N LEU A 11 -2.04 24.28 15.02
CA LEU A 11 -1.86 23.42 13.85
C LEU A 11 -2.75 23.99 12.75
N ASN A 12 -2.13 24.70 11.80
CA ASN A 12 -2.75 25.00 10.52
C ASN A 12 -3.07 23.67 9.83
N TYR A 13 -4.30 23.18 9.96
CA TYR A 13 -4.83 22.21 9.02
C TYR A 13 -4.92 22.94 7.68
N MET A 14 -3.97 22.69 6.78
CA MET A 14 -4.15 23.08 5.39
C MET A 14 -5.34 22.28 4.87
N THR A 15 -6.49 22.92 4.74
CA THR A 15 -7.66 22.30 4.13
C THR A 15 -7.27 21.88 2.71
N LEU A 16 -7.41 20.59 2.39
CA LEU A 16 -7.20 20.10 1.04
C LEU A 16 -8.11 20.87 0.08
N ASN A 17 -7.55 21.34 -1.04
CA ASN A 17 -8.40 21.86 -2.09
C ASN A 17 -9.21 20.72 -2.74
N GLN A 18 -10.36 21.04 -3.32
CA GLN A 18 -11.28 20.06 -3.91
C GLN A 18 -10.61 19.14 -4.95
N HIS A 19 -9.66 19.66 -5.72
CA HIS A 19 -8.93 18.87 -6.71
C HIS A 19 -8.02 17.82 -6.06
N ALA A 20 -7.29 18.20 -5.02
CA ALA A 20 -6.42 17.32 -4.26
C ALA A 20 -7.23 16.23 -3.54
N GLU A 21 -8.36 16.60 -2.95
CA GLU A 21 -9.29 15.66 -2.31
C GLU A 21 -9.84 14.64 -3.32
N PHE A 22 -10.34 15.11 -4.48
CA PHE A 22 -10.83 14.23 -5.55
C PHE A 22 -9.74 13.25 -6.03
N LYS A 23 -8.51 13.75 -6.23
CA LYS A 23 -7.37 12.91 -6.62
C LYS A 23 -7.04 11.87 -5.56
N ARG A 24 -7.02 12.25 -4.28
CA ARG A 24 -6.79 11.33 -3.15
C ARG A 24 -7.85 10.24 -3.10
N ASN A 25 -9.12 10.60 -3.21
CA ASN A 25 -10.23 9.63 -3.19
C ASN A 25 -10.15 8.63 -4.34
N ASN A 26 -9.74 9.07 -5.53
CA ASN A 26 -9.49 8.17 -6.67
C ASN A 26 -8.31 7.20 -6.41
N LEU A 27 -7.25 7.65 -5.74
CA LEU A 27 -6.15 6.77 -5.34
C LEU A 27 -6.59 5.75 -4.27
N ILE A 28 -7.42 6.16 -3.31
CA ILE A 28 -8.02 5.24 -2.32
C ILE A 28 -8.88 4.17 -3.02
N LYS A 29 -9.71 4.55 -4.01
CA LYS A 29 -10.47 3.58 -4.81
C LYS A 29 -9.55 2.58 -5.53
N LYS A 30 -8.41 3.04 -6.05
CA LYS A 30 -7.38 2.16 -6.65
C LYS A 30 -6.75 1.22 -5.61
N LEU A 31 -6.52 1.70 -4.40
CA LEU A 31 -6.02 0.89 -3.28
C LEU A 31 -7.00 -0.25 -2.97
N VAL A 32 -8.29 0.06 -2.80
CA VAL A 32 -9.36 -0.93 -2.56
C VAL A 32 -9.47 -1.93 -3.71
N SER A 33 -9.45 -1.46 -4.96
CA SER A 33 -9.49 -2.33 -6.15
C SER A 33 -8.30 -3.29 -6.18
N ASN A 34 -7.10 -2.81 -5.86
CA ASN A 34 -5.91 -3.65 -5.82
C ASN A 34 -5.96 -4.67 -4.66
N SER A 35 -6.51 -4.31 -3.50
CA SER A 35 -6.73 -5.24 -2.38
C SER A 35 -7.62 -6.40 -2.82
N ARG A 36 -8.72 -6.10 -3.51
CA ARG A 36 -9.63 -7.13 -4.05
C ARG A 36 -8.92 -8.03 -5.05
N ALA A 37 -8.09 -7.47 -5.93
CA ALA A 37 -7.34 -8.25 -6.92
C ALA A 37 -6.33 -9.21 -6.25
N ILE A 38 -5.64 -8.77 -5.19
CA ILE A 38 -4.72 -9.63 -4.42
C ILE A 38 -5.50 -10.76 -3.74
N ILE A 39 -6.57 -10.44 -3.01
CA ILE A 39 -7.38 -11.43 -2.28
C ILE A 39 -8.01 -12.47 -3.23
N SER A 40 -8.49 -12.02 -4.39
CA SER A 40 -9.11 -12.89 -5.40
C SER A 40 -8.09 -13.59 -6.32
N ASN A 41 -6.78 -13.45 -6.06
CA ASN A 41 -5.70 -13.99 -6.87
C ASN A 41 -5.73 -13.58 -8.36
N GLN A 42 -6.39 -12.45 -8.69
CA GLN A 42 -6.37 -11.88 -10.04
C GLN A 42 -5.02 -11.24 -10.39
N ILE A 43 -4.21 -10.95 -9.37
CA ILE A 43 -2.83 -10.50 -9.50
C ILE A 43 -1.95 -11.31 -8.57
N ALA A 44 -0.73 -11.66 -9.02
CA ALA A 44 0.26 -12.28 -8.16
C ALA A 44 0.63 -11.34 -7.00
N LEU A 45 0.79 -11.89 -5.80
CA LEU A 45 1.04 -11.11 -4.57
C LEU A 45 2.22 -10.14 -4.71
N PRO A 46 3.41 -10.52 -5.24
CA PRO A 46 4.54 -9.59 -5.39
C PRO A 46 4.19 -8.36 -6.23
N LEU A 47 3.50 -8.55 -7.34
CA LEU A 47 3.05 -7.46 -8.22
C LEU A 47 1.95 -6.61 -7.57
N GLY A 48 1.03 -7.26 -6.85
CA GLY A 48 0.02 -6.60 -6.05
C GLY A 48 0.63 -5.68 -5.00
N VAL A 49 1.60 -6.16 -4.23
CA VAL A 49 2.29 -5.39 -3.19
C VAL A 49 3.13 -4.26 -3.78
N LYS A 50 3.84 -4.48 -4.90
CA LYS A 50 4.54 -3.41 -5.63
C LYS A 50 3.60 -2.27 -6.01
N LYS A 51 2.40 -2.61 -6.51
CA LYS A 51 1.36 -1.63 -6.84
C LYS A 51 0.77 -0.95 -5.60
N MET A 52 0.59 -1.67 -4.49
CA MET A 52 0.17 -1.07 -3.22
C MET A 52 1.16 -0.01 -2.74
N ASN A 53 2.44 -0.35 -2.66
CA ASN A 53 3.47 0.57 -2.17
C ASN A 53 3.53 1.86 -3.00
N MET A 54 3.39 1.74 -4.33
CA MET A 54 3.30 2.89 -5.23
C MET A 54 2.07 3.76 -4.96
N ILE A 55 0.87 3.16 -4.84
CA ILE A 55 -0.37 3.90 -4.57
C ILE A 55 -0.30 4.59 -3.21
N ILE A 56 0.20 3.90 -2.17
CA ILE A 56 0.36 4.44 -0.81
C ILE A 56 1.27 5.66 -0.83
N SER A 57 2.41 5.58 -1.54
CA SER A 57 3.33 6.72 -1.71
C SER A 57 2.63 7.92 -2.37
N TRP A 58 1.87 7.69 -3.45
CA TRP A 58 1.10 8.77 -4.11
C TRP A 58 0.04 9.40 -3.21
N ILE A 59 -0.62 8.61 -2.36
CA ILE A 59 -1.58 9.12 -1.38
C ILE A 59 -0.85 9.98 -0.34
N ALA A 60 0.28 9.51 0.18
CA ALA A 60 1.07 10.22 1.19
C ALA A 60 1.58 11.59 0.72
N HIS A 61 1.82 11.76 -0.59
CA HIS A 61 2.17 13.06 -1.18
C HIS A 61 1.01 14.07 -1.20
N ILE A 62 -0.25 13.63 -1.02
CA ILE A 62 -1.42 14.50 -0.95
C ILE A 62 -1.85 14.66 0.50
N GLU A 63 -2.23 13.55 1.14
CA GLU A 63 -2.55 13.45 2.55
C GLU A 63 -2.47 11.96 2.95
N PRO A 64 -1.60 11.60 3.92
CA PRO A 64 -1.42 10.21 4.35
C PRO A 64 -2.71 9.52 4.83
N ILE A 65 -2.71 8.19 4.75
CA ILE A 65 -3.69 7.34 5.43
C ILE A 65 -3.25 7.17 6.88
N GLY A 66 -4.00 7.73 7.83
CA GLY A 66 -3.61 7.75 9.25
C GLY A 66 -4.25 6.68 10.13
N ASN A 67 -5.33 6.03 9.69
CA ASN A 67 -6.14 5.13 10.53
C ASN A 67 -5.82 3.64 10.36
N ILE A 68 -4.88 3.27 9.48
CA ILE A 68 -4.44 1.88 9.30
C ILE A 68 -2.92 1.81 9.15
N ASN A 69 -2.28 0.81 9.79
CA ASN A 69 -0.86 0.56 9.60
C ASN A 69 -0.62 -0.22 8.31
N LEU A 70 0.11 0.40 7.37
CA LEU A 70 0.43 -0.13 6.04
C LEU A 70 1.92 -0.48 5.85
N THR A 71 2.73 -0.53 6.91
CA THR A 71 4.18 -0.74 6.80
C THR A 71 4.55 -2.07 6.16
N VAL A 72 3.74 -3.13 6.31
CA VAL A 72 3.97 -4.46 5.71
C VAL A 72 4.25 -4.39 4.20
N PHE A 73 3.57 -3.49 3.47
CA PHE A 73 3.78 -3.35 2.02
C PHE A 73 5.16 -2.78 1.70
N LYS A 74 5.65 -1.86 2.53
CA LYS A 74 6.98 -1.27 2.39
C LYS A 74 8.07 -2.26 2.79
N GLU A 75 7.85 -3.01 3.87
CA GLU A 75 8.77 -4.04 4.37
C GLU A 75 8.94 -5.16 3.34
N TYR A 76 7.84 -5.69 2.81
CA TYR A 76 7.86 -6.65 1.71
C TYR A 76 8.66 -6.12 0.50
N MET A 77 8.42 -4.87 0.09
CA MET A 77 9.12 -4.27 -1.03
C MET A 77 10.62 -4.05 -0.76
N SER A 78 11.01 -3.82 0.49
CA SER A 78 12.43 -3.70 0.85
C SER A 78 13.18 -5.03 0.69
N GLU A 79 12.51 -6.16 0.96
CA GLU A 79 13.10 -7.49 0.83
C GLU A 79 13.06 -8.03 -0.60
N THR A 80 12.10 -7.57 -1.41
CA THR A 80 11.94 -8.01 -2.81
C THR A 80 12.47 -7.01 -3.83
N GLY A 81 12.95 -5.84 -3.41
CA GLY A 81 13.28 -4.72 -4.31
C GLY A 81 14.38 -5.01 -5.34
N ASN A 82 15.24 -6.00 -5.08
CA ASN A 82 16.29 -6.44 -5.98
C ASN A 82 15.90 -7.65 -6.85
N LEU A 83 14.71 -8.20 -6.66
CA LEU A 83 14.23 -9.37 -7.40
C LEU A 83 13.48 -8.91 -8.67
N PRO A 84 13.62 -9.64 -9.80
CA PRO A 84 12.87 -9.33 -11.01
C PRO A 84 11.42 -9.83 -10.87
N LEU A 85 10.46 -8.90 -10.77
CA LEU A 85 9.04 -9.18 -10.53
C LEU A 85 8.15 -8.98 -11.77
N GLY A 86 8.60 -8.17 -12.74
CA GLY A 86 7.82 -7.75 -13.90
C GLY A 86 8.45 -8.08 -15.25
N SER A 87 8.34 -7.15 -16.20
CA SER A 87 8.82 -7.32 -17.58
C SER A 87 10.33 -7.50 -17.67
N GLU A 88 11.09 -7.03 -16.67
CA GLU A 88 12.53 -7.23 -16.58
C GLU A 88 12.93 -8.72 -16.60
N ARG A 89 12.03 -9.62 -16.20
CA ARG A 89 12.23 -11.08 -16.25
C ARG A 89 12.51 -11.59 -17.66
N LEU A 90 12.03 -10.89 -18.70
CA LEU A 90 12.28 -11.25 -20.10
C LEU A 90 13.75 -11.10 -20.53
N HIS A 91 14.58 -10.45 -19.71
CA HIS A 91 16.00 -10.21 -19.99
C HIS A 91 16.95 -11.16 -19.24
N TYR A 92 16.42 -12.09 -18.43
CA TYR A 92 17.22 -13.03 -17.67
C TYR A 92 17.07 -14.46 -18.21
N ASN A 93 18.11 -15.28 -18.02
CA ASN A 93 18.04 -16.69 -18.35
C ASN A 93 17.15 -17.46 -17.33
N PRO A 94 16.55 -18.59 -17.73
CA PRO A 94 15.65 -19.36 -16.87
C PRO A 94 16.29 -19.84 -15.55
N GLU A 95 17.56 -20.21 -15.56
CA GLU A 95 18.28 -20.74 -14.40
C GLU A 95 18.43 -19.68 -13.31
N PHE A 96 18.78 -18.45 -13.70
CA PHE A 96 18.81 -17.31 -12.82
C PHE A 96 17.42 -17.04 -12.21
N LEU A 97 16.37 -17.03 -13.04
CA LEU A 97 15.01 -16.77 -12.59
C LEU A 97 14.53 -17.79 -11.57
N LYS A 98 14.83 -19.08 -11.75
CA LYS A 98 14.50 -20.14 -10.78
C LYS A 98 15.08 -19.85 -9.40
N LEU A 99 16.35 -19.46 -9.33
CA LEU A 99 17.00 -19.12 -8.06
C LEU A 99 16.38 -17.88 -7.40
N GLN A 100 16.01 -16.87 -8.20
CA GLN A 100 15.32 -15.68 -7.69
C GLN A 100 13.91 -16.01 -7.20
N ASP A 101 13.20 -16.91 -7.89
CA ASP A 101 11.85 -17.34 -7.54
C ASP A 101 11.84 -18.11 -6.22
N GLU A 102 12.83 -18.98 -5.96
CA GLU A 102 12.98 -19.64 -4.66
C GLU A 102 13.13 -18.63 -3.50
N GLN A 103 13.89 -17.55 -3.72
CA GLN A 103 14.02 -16.47 -2.74
C GLN A 103 12.71 -15.70 -2.57
N LEU A 104 12.06 -15.36 -3.69
CA LEU A 104 10.79 -14.66 -3.69
C LEU A 104 9.69 -15.44 -2.96
N ASP A 105 9.65 -16.77 -3.13
CA ASP A 105 8.67 -17.65 -2.49
C ASP A 105 8.85 -17.67 -0.98
N ARG A 106 10.09 -17.76 -0.48
CA ARG A 106 10.38 -17.70 0.96
C ARG A 106 9.90 -16.39 1.58
N ILE A 107 10.19 -15.27 0.93
CA ILE A 107 9.74 -13.94 1.39
C ILE A 107 8.21 -13.85 1.32
N THR A 108 7.61 -14.31 0.23
CA THR A 108 6.17 -14.27 0.00
C THR A 108 5.40 -15.07 1.04
N ILE A 109 5.84 -16.29 1.35
CA ILE A 109 5.23 -17.13 2.38
C ILE A 109 5.23 -16.41 3.74
N ARG A 110 6.34 -15.78 4.13
CA ARG A 110 6.46 -15.09 5.41
C ARG A 110 5.48 -13.92 5.56
N PHE A 111 5.27 -13.13 4.50
CA PHE A 111 4.43 -11.94 4.55
C PHE A 111 2.97 -12.17 4.15
N LYS A 112 2.64 -13.31 3.52
CA LYS A 112 1.34 -13.53 2.85
C LYS A 112 0.15 -13.28 3.77
N ALA A 113 0.18 -13.83 4.99
CA ALA A 113 -0.93 -13.69 5.93
C ALA A 113 -1.19 -12.21 6.27
N GLU A 114 -0.15 -11.48 6.68
CA GLU A 114 -0.27 -10.07 7.05
C GLU A 114 -0.68 -9.18 5.88
N VAL A 115 -0.13 -9.43 4.68
CA VAL A 115 -0.54 -8.71 3.47
C VAL A 115 -2.04 -8.91 3.19
N ILE A 116 -2.54 -10.13 3.33
CA ILE A 116 -3.97 -10.42 3.14
C ILE A 116 -4.82 -9.72 4.20
N ASP A 117 -4.42 -9.79 5.48
CA ASP A 117 -5.13 -9.12 6.57
C ASP A 117 -5.24 -7.61 6.32
N LYS A 118 -4.13 -6.97 5.88
CA LYS A 118 -4.14 -5.54 5.51
C LYS A 118 -4.98 -5.23 4.28
N CYS A 119 -5.03 -6.14 3.30
CA CYS A 119 -5.93 -5.98 2.17
C CYS A 119 -7.41 -5.98 2.61
N PHE A 120 -7.80 -6.87 3.53
CA PHE A 120 -9.14 -6.87 4.12
C PHE A 120 -9.41 -5.62 4.96
N GLU A 121 -8.45 -5.18 5.77
CA GLU A 121 -8.57 -3.95 6.57
C GLU A 121 -8.79 -2.72 5.69
N ILE A 122 -8.06 -2.59 4.58
CA ILE A 122 -8.26 -1.54 3.58
C ILE A 122 -9.69 -1.58 3.03
N ILE A 123 -10.17 -2.75 2.62
CA ILE A 123 -11.53 -2.90 2.06
C ILE A 123 -12.57 -2.49 3.11
N LYS A 124 -12.44 -2.96 4.35
CA LYS A 124 -13.38 -2.64 5.43
C LYS A 124 -13.47 -1.13 5.71
N ASN A 125 -12.35 -0.41 5.65
CA ASN A 125 -12.30 1.01 6.00
C ASN A 125 -12.67 1.95 4.84
N TYR A 126 -12.49 1.50 3.58
CA TYR A 126 -12.55 2.41 2.42
C TYR A 126 -13.38 1.92 1.24
N ALA A 127 -13.85 0.68 1.24
CA ALA A 127 -14.89 0.32 0.29
C ALA A 127 -16.15 1.11 0.64
N ASP A 128 -16.78 1.70 -0.37
CA ASP A 128 -18.13 2.25 -0.21
C ASP A 128 -19.00 1.19 0.47
N PRO A 129 -19.87 1.58 1.44
CA PRO A 129 -20.84 0.65 2.00
C PRO A 129 -21.57 0.01 0.83
N ILE A 130 -21.60 -1.33 0.79
CA ILE A 130 -22.46 -2.02 -0.16
C ILE A 130 -23.86 -1.53 0.17
N SER A 131 -24.43 -0.69 -0.70
CA SER A 131 -25.87 -0.45 -0.73
C SER A 131 -26.49 -1.80 -1.07
N GLY A 132 -26.77 -2.55 -0.01
CA GLY A 132 -27.70 -3.67 -0.02
C GLY A 132 -29.13 -3.17 -0.17
#